data_AF-A0A4V6ASI2-F1
#
_entry.id   AF-A0A4V6ASI2-F1
#
_cell.length_a   1.000
_cell.length_b   1.000
_cell.length_c   1.000
_cell.angle_alpha   90.00
_cell.angle_beta   90.00
_cell.angle_gamma   90.00
#
_symmetry.space_group_name_H-M   'P 1'
#
loop_
_entity.id
_entity.type
_entity.pdbx_description
1 polymer ?
#
loop_
_entity_poly.entity_id
_entity_poly.type
_entity_poly.pdbx_seq_one_letter_code
_entity_poly.pdbx_strand_id
1 'polypeptide(L)'
;MHSVFVGASSRSRLFDSLKVYLNNKTRLQPIIGLGSIIECVKAGTHNREALYLCEVCVCRLSNADIRNHIMGSLHRYNYIRALHPYLVSEWKEDSDLSKLAWPLMEKAKILEGKEGPGDVKSLELEGAIYQKMAACSETDGQ
;
A
#
# COMPACT_ATOMS: atom_id res chain seq x y z
N MET A 1 20.91 24.47 -1.65
CA MET A 1 19.92 23.55 -2.27
C MET A 1 20.37 22.14 -1.95
N HIS A 2 19.95 21.57 -0.82
CA HIS A 2 20.25 20.17 -0.52
C HIS A 2 19.30 19.32 -1.36
N SER A 3 19.86 18.53 -2.26
CA SER A 3 19.10 17.57 -3.07
C SER A 3 18.40 16.58 -2.12
N VAL A 4 17.07 16.68 -2.02
CA VAL A 4 16.23 15.91 -1.08
C VAL A 4 16.03 14.45 -1.53
N PHE A 5 16.48 14.11 -2.73
CA PHE A 5 16.22 12.80 -3.32
C PHE A 5 17.52 12.19 -3.82
N VAL A 6 17.98 11.15 -3.12
CA VAL A 6 18.99 10.23 -3.64
C VAL A 6 18.24 9.08 -4.32
N GLY A 7 18.34 9.05 -5.65
CA GLY A 7 18.30 7.85 -6.49
C GLY A 7 17.12 6.88 -6.37
N ALA A 8 16.31 6.82 -7.44
CA ALA A 8 15.35 5.74 -7.65
C ALA A 8 16.04 4.37 -7.85
N SER A 9 15.32 3.33 -7.40
CA SER A 9 15.54 1.90 -7.67
C SER A 9 16.44 1.11 -6.69
N SER A 10 16.19 1.25 -5.38
CA SER A 10 16.31 0.08 -4.51
C SER A 10 15.06 -0.79 -4.69
N ARG A 11 15.25 -2.07 -4.98
CA ARG A 11 14.18 -3.06 -5.13
C ARG A 11 13.36 -3.11 -3.83
N SER A 12 12.03 -2.99 -3.92
CA SER A 12 11.16 -2.99 -2.73
C SER A 12 11.22 -4.33 -2.00
N ARG A 13 11.44 -4.28 -0.69
CA ARG A 13 11.51 -5.48 0.17
C ARG A 13 10.11 -6.02 0.44
N LEU A 14 9.11 -5.15 0.56
CA LEU A 14 7.72 -5.56 0.57
C LEU A 14 7.39 -6.36 -0.68
N PHE A 15 7.71 -5.85 -1.87
CA PHE A 15 7.44 -6.58 -3.12
C PHE A 15 8.15 -7.94 -3.14
N ASP A 16 9.42 -8.00 -2.72
CA ASP A 16 10.14 -9.27 -2.61
C ASP A 16 9.47 -10.26 -1.66
N SER A 17 8.96 -9.80 -0.52
CA SER A 17 8.22 -10.64 0.42
C SER A 17 6.89 -11.15 -0.15
N LEU A 18 6.28 -10.40 -1.07
CA LEU A 18 5.02 -10.76 -1.73
C LEU A 18 5.23 -11.67 -2.94
N LYS A 19 6.45 -11.77 -3.48
CA LYS A 19 6.72 -12.49 -4.74
C LYS A 19 6.22 -13.95 -4.73
N VAL A 20 6.44 -14.68 -3.64
CA VAL A 20 5.94 -16.07 -3.50
C VAL A 20 4.42 -16.10 -3.54
N TYR A 21 3.78 -15.15 -2.86
CA TYR A 21 2.32 -15.02 -2.86
C TYR A 21 1.79 -14.69 -4.25
N LEU A 22 2.31 -13.64 -4.89
CA LEU A 22 1.88 -13.15 -6.20
C LEU A 22 2.05 -14.20 -7.31
N ASN A 23 3.14 -14.98 -7.25
CA ASN A 23 3.41 -16.05 -8.21
C ASN A 23 2.53 -17.30 -8.02
N ASN A 24 1.82 -17.42 -6.89
CA ASN A 24 0.91 -18.52 -6.67
C ASN A 24 -0.39 -18.32 -7.47
N LYS A 25 -0.54 -19.05 -8.58
CA LYS A 25 -1.73 -18.99 -9.44
C LYS A 25 -3.03 -19.46 -8.77
N THR A 26 -2.95 -20.16 -7.63
CA THR A 26 -4.12 -20.62 -6.87
C THR A 26 -4.47 -19.71 -5.69
N ARG A 27 -3.78 -18.57 -5.55
CA ARG A 27 -4.08 -17.59 -4.49
C ARG A 27 -5.50 -17.05 -4.62
N LEU A 28 -6.16 -16.90 -3.47
CA LEU A 28 -7.56 -16.46 -3.41
C LEU A 28 -7.70 -14.94 -3.26
N GLN A 29 -6.73 -14.27 -2.65
CA GLN A 29 -6.79 -12.81 -2.46
C GLN A 29 -6.08 -12.12 -3.64
N PRO A 30 -6.82 -11.30 -4.41
CA PRO A 30 -6.19 -10.35 -5.31
C PRO A 30 -5.51 -9.26 -4.49
N ILE A 31 -4.39 -8.77 -5.02
CA ILE A 31 -3.72 -7.57 -4.56
C ILE A 31 -3.84 -6.54 -5.67
N ILE A 32 -4.29 -5.34 -5.32
CA ILE A 32 -4.32 -4.17 -6.21
C ILE A 32 -3.70 -2.99 -5.49
N GLY A 33 -3.21 -2.02 -6.26
CA GLY A 33 -2.72 -0.77 -5.69
C GLY A 33 -1.42 -0.88 -4.92
N LEU A 34 -0.53 -1.84 -5.23
CA LEU A 34 0.84 -1.77 -4.73
C LEU A 34 1.56 -0.50 -5.22
N GLY A 35 1.16 0.02 -6.40
CA GLY A 35 1.62 1.30 -6.94
C GLY A 35 1.28 2.52 -6.07
N SER A 36 0.35 2.41 -5.12
CA SER A 36 0.05 3.48 -4.16
C SER A 36 0.78 3.31 -2.83
N ILE A 37 1.69 2.34 -2.72
CA ILE A 37 2.50 2.08 -1.53
C ILE A 37 3.90 2.63 -1.75
N ILE A 38 4.35 3.45 -0.80
CA ILE A 38 5.72 3.95 -0.73
C ILE A 38 6.40 3.28 0.46
N GLU A 39 7.38 2.44 0.19
CA GLU A 39 8.29 1.87 1.17
C GLU A 39 9.41 2.88 1.47
N CYS A 40 9.39 3.42 2.68
CA CYS A 40 10.39 4.37 3.14
C CYS A 40 11.46 3.63 3.95
N VAL A 41 12.72 3.73 3.53
CA VAL A 41 13.87 3.09 4.18
C VAL A 41 14.87 4.12 4.65
N LYS A 42 15.57 3.85 5.75
CA LYS A 42 16.58 4.76 6.29
C LYS A 42 17.89 4.66 5.53
N ALA A 43 18.37 5.79 5.03
CA ALA A 43 19.56 5.88 4.21
C ALA A 43 20.82 5.39 4.92
N GLY A 44 21.69 4.71 4.16
CA GLY A 44 23.00 4.28 4.66
C GLY A 44 22.96 3.30 5.82
N THR A 45 21.81 2.67 6.09
CA THR A 45 21.70 1.63 7.13
C THR A 45 21.43 0.27 6.52
N HIS A 46 22.09 -0.75 7.05
CA HIS A 46 21.70 -2.15 6.84
C HIS A 46 20.47 -2.55 7.69
N ASN A 47 19.92 -1.60 8.46
CA ASN A 47 18.78 -1.87 9.32
C ASN A 47 17.55 -2.15 8.44
N ARG A 48 16.82 -3.19 8.81
CA ARG A 48 15.70 -3.75 8.07
C ARG A 48 14.39 -2.99 8.33
N GLU A 49 14.44 -1.87 9.03
CA GLU A 49 13.28 -1.08 9.40
C GLU A 49 12.79 -0.26 8.20
N ALA A 50 11.61 -0.61 7.71
CA ALA A 50 10.84 0.19 6.77
C ALA A 50 9.56 0.70 7.45
N LEU A 51 9.13 1.89 7.07
CA LEU A 51 7.76 2.34 7.26
C LEU A 51 7.11 2.46 5.89
N TYR A 52 5.79 2.35 5.83
CA TYR A 52 5.06 2.42 4.57
C TYR A 52 4.06 3.55 4.61
N LEU A 53 3.90 4.24 3.49
CA LEU A 53 2.83 5.19 3.27
C LEU A 53 1.89 4.64 2.21
N CYS A 54 0.59 4.70 2.46
CA CYS A 54 -0.43 4.37 1.48
C CYS A 54 -1.08 5.67 1.00
N GLU A 55 -0.86 6.02 -0.28
CA GLU A 55 -1.35 7.28 -0.86
C GLU A 55 -2.88 7.32 -0.92
N VAL A 56 -3.54 6.20 -1.19
CA VAL A 56 -5.01 6.16 -1.34
C VAL A 56 -5.73 6.06 0.01
N CYS A 57 -5.08 5.51 1.03
CA CYS A 57 -5.63 5.43 2.39
C CYS A 57 -5.19 6.59 3.27
N VAL A 58 -4.22 7.38 2.82
CA VAL A 58 -3.64 8.53 3.54
C VAL A 58 -3.22 8.10 4.95
N CYS A 59 -2.49 6.99 5.04
CA CYS A 59 -2.04 6.45 6.32
C CYS A 59 -0.61 5.91 6.28
N ARG A 60 -0.01 5.84 7.46
CA ARG A 60 1.32 5.29 7.75
C ARG A 60 1.20 3.92 8.39
N LEU A 61 2.01 2.97 7.93
CA LEU A 61 1.94 1.57 8.32
C LEU A 61 3.31 1.04 8.75
N SER A 62 3.29 0.11 9.70
CA SER A 62 4.47 -0.66 10.08
C SER A 62 4.67 -1.89 9.18
N ASN A 63 5.81 -2.58 9.33
CA ASN A 63 6.03 -3.88 8.70
C ASN A 63 5.01 -4.95 9.13
N ALA A 64 4.46 -4.86 10.34
CA ALA A 64 3.47 -5.81 10.82
C ALA A 64 2.11 -5.61 10.14
N ASP A 65 1.77 -4.36 9.82
CA ASP A 65 0.42 -3.99 9.38
C ASP A 65 0.26 -4.01 7.85
N ILE A 66 1.34 -3.73 7.11
CA ILE A 66 1.27 -3.48 5.66
C ILE A 66 0.64 -4.64 4.87
N ARG A 67 0.92 -5.90 5.23
CA ARG A 67 0.36 -7.07 4.52
C ARG A 67 -1.14 -7.20 4.71
N ASN A 68 -1.63 -6.97 5.92
CA ASN A 68 -3.06 -6.99 6.21
C ASN A 68 -3.77 -5.79 5.56
N HIS A 69 -3.10 -4.63 5.55
CA HIS A 69 -3.61 -3.41 4.94
C HIS A 69 -3.87 -3.58 3.44
N ILE A 70 -2.88 -3.99 2.64
CA ILE A 70 -3.01 -4.10 1.17
C ILE A 70 -4.02 -5.18 0.72
N MET A 71 -4.37 -6.12 1.60
CA MET A 71 -5.39 -7.14 1.36
C MET A 71 -6.77 -6.75 1.94
N GLY A 72 -6.86 -5.62 2.65
CA GLY A 72 -8.07 -5.19 3.35
C GLY A 72 -9.11 -4.54 2.45
N SER A 73 -10.37 -4.57 2.89
CA SER A 73 -11.49 -3.93 2.19
C SER A 73 -11.30 -2.41 2.04
N LEU A 74 -10.78 -1.74 3.07
CA LEU A 74 -10.58 -0.28 3.04
C LEU A 74 -9.60 0.14 1.94
N HIS A 75 -8.45 -0.53 1.86
CA HIS A 75 -7.47 -0.28 0.79
C HIS A 75 -8.06 -0.53 -0.60
N ARG A 76 -8.73 -1.66 -0.79
CA ARG A 76 -9.39 -1.98 -2.07
C ARG A 76 -10.42 -0.92 -2.45
N TYR A 77 -11.28 -0.53 -1.51
CA TYR A 77 -12.29 0.51 -1.76
C TYR A 77 -11.63 1.83 -2.15
N ASN A 78 -10.64 2.29 -1.38
CA ASN A 78 -9.96 3.56 -1.63
C ASN A 78 -9.23 3.57 -2.98
N TYR A 79 -8.52 2.50 -3.33
CA TYR A 79 -7.87 2.38 -4.63
C TYR A 79 -8.90 2.42 -5.77
N ILE A 80 -9.97 1.61 -5.67
CA ILE A 80 -11.00 1.56 -6.71
C ILE A 80 -11.72 2.91 -6.82
N ARG A 81 -12.06 3.55 -5.70
CA ARG A 81 -12.70 4.87 -5.70
C ARG A 81 -11.82 5.94 -6.35
N ALA A 82 -10.52 5.92 -6.08
CA ALA A 82 -9.59 6.92 -6.59
C ALA A 82 -9.29 6.76 -8.09
N LEU A 83 -9.13 5.54 -8.59
CA LEU A 83 -8.71 5.29 -9.98
C LEU A 83 -9.85 4.80 -10.89
N HIS A 84 -10.86 4.14 -10.33
CA HIS A 84 -11.96 3.50 -11.06
C HIS A 84 -13.32 3.83 -10.42
N PRO A 85 -13.66 5.11 -10.19
CA PRO A 85 -14.81 5.52 -9.38
C PRO A 85 -16.14 4.93 -9.87
N TYR A 86 -16.27 4.70 -11.18
CA TYR A 86 -17.46 4.09 -11.77
C TYR A 86 -17.75 2.67 -11.25
N LEU A 87 -16.73 1.93 -10.78
CA LEU A 87 -16.89 0.59 -10.22
C LEU A 87 -17.46 0.60 -8.80
N VAL A 88 -17.54 1.74 -8.12
CA VAL A 88 -18.09 1.84 -6.75
C VAL A 88 -19.11 2.97 -6.61
N SER A 89 -19.58 3.50 -7.74
CA SER A 89 -20.51 4.62 -7.81
C SER A 89 -21.86 4.33 -7.14
N GLU A 90 -22.22 3.05 -7.04
CA GLU A 90 -23.43 2.58 -6.37
C GLU A 90 -23.31 2.53 -4.84
N TRP A 91 -22.10 2.71 -4.28
CA TRP A 91 -21.86 2.66 -2.84
C TRP A 91 -21.77 4.06 -2.24
N LYS A 92 -22.47 4.27 -1.13
CA LYS A 92 -22.38 5.50 -0.35
C LYS A 92 -21.05 5.57 0.40
N GLU A 93 -20.58 6.77 0.70
CA GLU A 93 -19.32 6.97 1.45
C GLU A 93 -19.33 6.33 2.84
N ASP A 94 -20.51 6.23 3.48
CA ASP A 94 -20.73 5.63 4.80
C ASP A 94 -21.06 4.12 4.74
N SER A 95 -20.87 3.48 3.57
CA SER A 95 -21.17 2.06 3.42
C SER A 95 -20.27 1.22 4.31
N ASP A 96 -20.88 0.28 5.03
CA ASP A 96 -20.17 -0.69 5.86
C ASP A 96 -19.33 -1.64 4.99
N LEU A 97 -18.02 -1.38 4.92
CA LEU A 97 -17.07 -2.12 4.09
C LEU A 97 -16.94 -3.60 4.49
N SER A 98 -17.35 -3.99 5.70
CA SER A 98 -17.38 -5.40 6.10
C SER A 98 -18.39 -6.20 5.27
N LYS A 99 -19.53 -5.59 4.93
CA LYS A 99 -20.57 -6.16 4.07
C LYS A 99 -20.18 -6.14 2.60
N LEU A 100 -19.26 -5.25 2.21
CA LEU A 100 -18.76 -5.11 0.85
C LEU A 100 -17.49 -5.91 0.58
N ALA A 101 -17.00 -6.69 1.55
CA ALA A 101 -15.74 -7.44 1.41
C ALA A 101 -15.72 -8.37 0.19
N TRP A 102 -16.82 -9.10 -0.08
CA TRP A 102 -16.92 -9.97 -1.25
C TRP A 102 -17.04 -9.20 -2.58
N PRO A 103 -17.96 -8.23 -2.74
CA PRO A 103 -17.98 -7.38 -3.93
C PRO A 103 -16.65 -6.69 -4.23
N LEU A 104 -15.96 -6.18 -3.21
CA LEU A 104 -14.62 -5.59 -3.34
C LEU A 104 -13.60 -6.60 -3.84
N MET A 105 -13.68 -7.85 -3.36
CA MET A 105 -12.83 -8.94 -3.81
C MET A 105 -13.01 -9.21 -5.31
N GLU A 106 -14.25 -9.28 -5.78
CA GLU A 106 -14.55 -9.57 -7.19
C GLU A 106 -14.05 -8.44 -8.10
N LYS A 107 -14.33 -7.18 -7.74
CA LYS A 107 -13.81 -6.01 -8.47
C LYS A 107 -12.28 -6.00 -8.46
N ALA A 108 -11.64 -6.30 -7.33
CA ALA A 108 -10.18 -6.39 -7.23
C ALA A 108 -9.58 -7.50 -8.09
N LYS A 109 -10.21 -8.68 -8.20
CA LYS A 109 -9.76 -9.75 -9.11
C LYS A 109 -9.75 -9.29 -10.57
N ILE A 110 -10.80 -8.58 -10.98
CA ILE A 110 -10.90 -8.07 -12.36
C ILE A 110 -9.80 -7.04 -12.62
N LEU A 111 -9.59 -6.10 -11.70
CA LEU A 111 -8.58 -5.05 -11.85
C LEU A 111 -7.16 -5.62 -11.82
N GLU A 112 -6.84 -6.52 -10.89
CA GLU A 112 -5.53 -7.17 -10.85
C GLU A 112 -5.26 -7.96 -12.15
N GLY A 113 -6.27 -8.58 -12.75
CA GLY A 113 -6.12 -9.26 -14.04
C GLY A 113 -5.84 -8.31 -15.21
N LYS A 114 -6.28 -7.05 -15.14
CA LYS A 114 -6.11 -6.05 -16.21
C LYS A 114 -4.84 -5.21 -16.03
N GLU A 115 -4.57 -4.79 -14.80
CA GLU A 115 -3.52 -3.83 -14.45
C GLU A 115 -2.32 -4.49 -13.74
N GLY A 116 -2.50 -5.72 -13.27
CA GLY A 116 -1.59 -6.32 -12.31
C GLY A 116 -1.78 -5.73 -10.89
N PRO A 117 -0.96 -6.18 -9.94
CA PRO A 117 -0.99 -5.65 -8.57
C PRO A 117 -0.37 -4.25 -8.45
N GLY A 118 0.42 -3.83 -9.45
CA GLY A 118 1.29 -2.66 -9.41
C GLY A 118 2.65 -2.94 -8.75
N ASP A 119 3.53 -1.95 -8.79
CA ASP A 119 4.88 -2.01 -8.21
C ASP A 119 5.02 -1.08 -7.01
N VAL A 120 5.54 -1.60 -5.90
CA VAL A 120 5.78 -0.80 -4.69
C VAL A 120 6.88 0.22 -4.97
N LYS A 121 6.61 1.49 -4.67
CA LYS A 121 7.60 2.57 -4.76
C LYS A 121 8.56 2.46 -3.58
N SER A 122 9.86 2.68 -3.81
CA SER A 122 10.86 2.72 -2.73
C SER A 122 11.43 4.13 -2.62
N LEU A 123 11.58 4.62 -1.39
CA LEU A 123 12.13 5.93 -1.08
C LEU A 123 13.17 5.80 0.04
N GLU A 124 14.42 6.13 -0.27
CA GLU A 124 15.48 6.23 0.71
C GLU A 124 15.46 7.62 1.38
N LEU A 125 15.41 7.63 2.70
CA LEU A 125 15.26 8.85 3.51
C LEU A 125 16.48 9.09 4.39
N GLU A 126 16.93 10.33 4.46
CA GLU A 126 17.94 10.74 5.44
C GLU A 126 17.48 10.38 6.86
N GLY A 127 18.43 9.97 7.72
CA GLY A 127 18.14 9.50 9.07
C GLY A 127 17.24 10.44 9.89
N ALA A 128 17.47 11.75 9.83
CA ALA A 128 16.65 12.72 10.55
C ALA A 128 15.19 12.78 10.04
N ILE A 129 14.99 12.68 8.72
CA ILE A 129 13.66 12.67 8.10
C ILE A 129 12.93 11.37 8.45
N TYR A 130 13.63 10.24 8.34
CA TYR A 130 13.07 8.94 8.70
C TYR A 130 12.59 8.91 10.16
N GLN A 131 13.40 9.41 11.10
CA GLN A 131 13.02 9.44 12.52
C GLN A 131 11.80 10.32 12.78
N LYS A 132 11.69 11.46 12.08
CA LYS A 132 10.49 12.31 12.17
C LYS A 132 9.23 11.59 11.67
N MET A 133 9.33 10.88 10.54
CA MET A 133 8.21 10.10 10.01
C MET A 133 7.86 8.90 10.90
N ALA A 134 8.84 8.25 11.51
CA ALA A 134 8.63 7.13 12.42
C ALA A 134 7.96 7.57 13.74
N ALA A 135 8.32 8.74 14.26
CA ALA A 135 7.82 9.29 15.52
C ALA A 135 6.40 9.87 15.45
N CYS A 136 5.91 10.22 14.25
CA CYS A 136 4.53 10.68 14.08
C CYS A 136 3.56 9.50 14.19
N SER A 137 3.16 9.11 15.41
CA SER A 137 1.98 8.27 15.61
C SER A 137 0.77 8.96 15.00
N GLU A 138 0.09 8.29 14.08
CA GLU A 138 -1.27 8.67 13.70
C GLU A 138 -2.13 8.44 14.95
N THR A 139 -2.34 9.49 15.74
CA THR A 139 -3.49 9.53 16.64
C THR A 139 -4.63 10.14 15.84
N ASP A 140 -5.30 9.30 15.06
CA ASP A 140 -6.63 9.54 14.52
C ASP A 140 -7.43 8.28 14.90
N GLY A 141 -8.53 8.30 15.65
CA GLY A 141 -9.51 9.35 15.88
C GLY A 141 -10.86 8.63 15.79
N GLN A 142 -11.46 8.33 16.96
CA GLN A 142 -12.77 7.69 17.21
C GLN A 142 -13.04 6.28 16.66
#